data_AF-A0A0P4ZPF4-F1
#
_entry.id   AF-A0A0P4ZPF4-F1
#
_cell.length_a   1.000
_cell.length_b   1.000
_cell.length_c   1.000
_cell.angle_alpha   90.00
_cell.angle_beta   90.00
_cell.angle_gamma   90.00
#
_symmetry.space_group_name_H-M   'P 1'
#
loop_
_entity.id
_entity.type
_entity.pdbx_description
1 polymer ?
#
loop_
_entity_poly.entity_id
_entity_poly.type
_entity_poly.pdbx_seq_one_letter_code
_entity_poly.pdbx_strand_id
1 'polypeptide(L)'
;MALPTISKLGFELSRIGQNGPRSFVTSCCCLVEQDWRYKNGLPRNPNAYGPLTDGRDFTFVDQRVTPIGAGQLKRLEKHRIYAEKILQTVKEMNFAIKRRANLQKQREEKQKEILESKLKPKGHLLLSGHIRKM
;
A
#
# COMPACT_ATOMS: atom_id res chain seq x y z
N MET A 1 11.15 -9.58 32.79
CA MET A 1 12.04 -8.71 31.98
C MET A 1 11.18 -7.59 31.40
N ALA A 2 11.17 -6.42 32.04
CA ALA A 2 10.32 -5.28 31.68
C ALA A 2 10.97 -4.43 30.57
N LEU A 3 10.13 -3.90 29.68
CA LEU A 3 10.51 -3.09 28.51
C LEU A 3 11.02 -1.69 28.93
N PRO A 4 12.06 -1.14 28.28
CA PRO A 4 12.49 0.23 28.50
C PRO A 4 11.54 1.24 27.85
N THR A 5 11.09 2.19 28.66
CA THR A 5 10.30 3.38 28.33
C THR A 5 11.02 4.31 27.36
N ILE A 6 10.33 4.70 26.29
CA ILE A 6 10.80 5.67 25.29
C ILE A 6 10.71 7.07 25.89
N SER A 7 11.82 7.57 26.43
CA SER A 7 11.98 8.98 26.78
C SER A 7 13.04 9.62 25.90
N LYS A 8 12.67 10.75 25.28
CA LYS A 8 13.56 11.77 24.69
C LYS A 8 14.33 11.33 23.43
N LEU A 9 13.68 11.44 22.27
CA LEU A 9 14.40 11.75 21.04
C LEU A 9 14.27 13.24 20.77
N GLY A 10 15.38 13.95 21.02
CA GLY A 10 15.57 15.34 20.69
C GLY A 10 15.44 15.55 19.19
N PHE A 11 14.64 16.53 18.82
CA PHE A 11 14.45 16.97 17.45
C PHE A 11 15.66 17.83 17.07
N GLU A 12 16.66 17.26 16.40
CA GLU A 12 17.78 18.03 15.87
C GLU A 12 17.33 18.92 14.71
N LEU A 13 17.27 20.23 14.96
CA LEU A 13 17.11 21.26 13.94
C LEU A 13 18.49 21.61 13.36
N SER A 14 18.95 20.84 12.37
CA SER A 14 20.17 21.15 11.62
C SER A 14 19.97 21.04 10.11
N ARG A 15 19.07 21.89 9.57
CA ARG A 15 19.16 22.45 8.20
C ARG A 15 18.05 23.48 7.94
N ILE A 16 18.21 24.68 8.49
CA ILE A 16 17.47 25.85 7.98
C ILE A 16 18.39 26.50 6.95
N GLY A 17 18.10 26.23 5.67
CA GLY A 17 18.71 26.93 4.55
C GLY A 17 18.48 28.43 4.65
N GLN A 18 19.46 29.18 4.14
CA GLN A 18 19.63 30.63 4.11
C GLN A 18 18.46 31.41 3.45
N ASN A 19 17.26 31.37 4.03
CA ASN A 19 16.14 32.27 3.75
C ASN A 19 15.29 32.39 5.02
N GLY A 20 15.76 33.20 5.98
CA GLY A 20 15.09 33.38 7.26
C GLY A 20 13.71 34.06 7.11
N PRO A 21 12.67 33.61 7.84
CA PRO A 21 11.39 34.32 7.89
C PRO A 21 11.58 35.69 8.57
N ARG A 22 11.12 36.77 7.93
CA ARG A 22 11.27 38.16 8.40
C ARG A 22 10.37 38.56 9.57
N SER A 23 9.58 37.65 10.13
CA SER A 23 8.81 37.88 11.36
C SER A 23 8.43 36.56 12.04
N PHE A 24 8.53 36.51 13.36
CA PHE A 24 7.93 35.45 14.18
C PHE A 24 6.60 35.98 14.71
N VAL A 25 5.50 35.33 14.35
CA VAL A 25 4.17 35.67 14.87
C VAL A 25 3.99 34.94 16.20
N THR A 26 3.74 35.67 17.28
CA THR A 26 3.57 35.17 18.66
C THR A 26 2.13 34.77 19.01
N SER A 27 1.20 34.88 18.07
CA SER A 27 -0.17 34.40 18.28
C SER A 27 -0.16 32.89 18.48
N CYS A 28 -0.76 32.42 19.57
CA CYS A 28 -1.01 30.99 19.77
C CYS A 28 -1.72 30.47 18.51
N CYS A 29 -1.03 29.66 17.70
CA CYS A 29 -1.69 28.92 16.66
C CYS A 29 -2.71 28.06 17.38
N CYS A 30 -3.99 28.42 17.33
CA CYS A 30 -5.06 27.51 17.70
C CYS A 30 -4.86 26.28 16.81
N LEU A 31 -4.13 25.28 17.32
CA LEU A 31 -4.07 23.94 16.78
C LEU A 31 -5.47 23.40 16.95
N VAL A 32 -6.37 23.80 16.05
CA VAL A 32 -7.65 23.14 15.84
C VAL A 32 -7.31 21.66 15.82
N GLU A 33 -7.92 20.87 16.70
CA GLU A 33 -7.64 19.44 16.81
C GLU A 33 -7.96 18.75 15.48
N GLN A 34 -6.97 18.70 14.58
CA GLN A 34 -7.09 18.08 13.26
C GLN A 34 -7.21 16.56 13.38
N ASP A 35 -6.85 16.01 14.54
CA ASP A 35 -6.98 14.59 14.85
C ASP A 35 -8.43 14.15 14.93
N TRP A 36 -9.36 15.02 15.37
CA TRP A 36 -10.78 14.70 15.35
C TRP A 36 -11.26 14.44 13.92
N ARG A 37 -10.83 15.25 12.94
CA ARG A 37 -11.19 15.03 11.52
C ARG A 37 -10.67 13.68 11.04
N TYR A 38 -9.40 13.39 11.28
CA TYR A 38 -8.79 12.14 10.85
C TYR A 38 -9.47 10.92 11.50
N LYS A 39 -9.77 10.99 12.81
CA LYS A 39 -10.51 9.93 13.54
C LYS A 39 -11.91 9.69 12.96
N ASN A 40 -12.54 10.70 12.40
CA ASN A 40 -13.85 10.62 11.74
C ASN A 40 -13.76 10.36 10.22
N GLY A 41 -12.59 9.98 9.70
CA GLY A 41 -12.42 9.68 8.27
C GLY A 41 -12.41 10.90 7.34
N LEU A 42 -12.24 12.10 7.89
CA LEU A 42 -12.12 13.35 7.13
C LEU A 42 -10.64 13.71 6.92
N PRO A 43 -10.32 14.47 5.85
CA PRO A 43 -8.95 14.90 5.64
C PRO A 43 -8.48 15.87 6.72
N ARG A 44 -7.20 15.76 7.07
CA ARG A 44 -6.52 16.64 8.03
C ARG A 44 -6.57 18.10 7.57
N ASN A 45 -6.31 18.34 6.29
CA ASN A 45 -6.54 19.63 5.64
C ASN A 45 -7.98 19.65 5.06
N PRO A 46 -8.87 20.56 5.51
CA PRO A 46 -10.24 20.63 5.00
C PRO A 46 -10.31 20.91 3.49
N ASN A 47 -9.27 21.51 2.91
CA ASN A 47 -9.20 21.85 1.48
C ASN A 47 -8.53 20.74 0.63
N ALA A 48 -8.26 19.57 1.19
CA ALA A 48 -7.60 18.48 0.46
C ALA A 48 -8.54 17.82 -0.54
N TYR A 49 -9.71 17.38 -0.06
CA TYR A 49 -10.78 16.75 -0.84
C TYR A 49 -12.08 16.84 -0.03
N GLY A 50 -13.21 16.65 -0.70
CA GLY A 50 -14.54 16.65 -0.08
C GLY A 50 -15.45 17.74 -0.63
N PRO A 51 -16.67 17.90 -0.07
CA PRO A 51 -17.72 18.71 -0.67
C PRO A 51 -17.32 20.19 -0.82
N LEU A 52 -16.51 20.72 0.10
CA LEU A 52 -16.01 22.09 0.05
C LEU A 52 -15.06 22.34 -1.14
N THR A 53 -14.30 21.33 -1.57
CA THR A 53 -13.23 21.48 -2.58
C THR A 53 -13.61 20.90 -3.95
N ASP A 54 -14.39 19.82 -3.94
CA ASP A 54 -14.80 19.09 -5.13
C ASP A 54 -16.19 19.50 -5.61
N GLY A 55 -16.97 20.15 -4.74
CA GLY A 55 -18.23 20.79 -5.10
C GLY A 55 -18.06 21.91 -6.12
N ARG A 56 -19.17 22.31 -6.75
CA ARG A 56 -19.22 23.50 -7.60
C ARG A 56 -19.52 24.72 -6.75
N ASP A 57 -18.75 25.77 -6.92
CA ASP A 57 -18.93 27.03 -6.19
C ASP A 57 -20.20 27.79 -6.63
N PHE A 58 -20.62 27.60 -7.88
CA PHE A 58 -21.83 28.20 -8.44
C PHE A 58 -22.51 27.28 -9.44
N THR A 59 -23.78 27.57 -9.72
CA THR A 59 -24.60 26.93 -10.76
C THR A 59 -25.32 28.01 -11.56
N PHE A 60 -25.58 27.75 -12.85
CA PHE A 60 -26.37 28.65 -13.67
C PHE A 60 -27.85 28.57 -13.28
N VAL A 61 -28.56 29.70 -13.28
CA VAL A 61 -30.02 29.75 -13.03
C VAL A 61 -30.77 28.87 -14.05
N ASP A 62 -30.29 28.84 -15.29
CA ASP A 62 -30.77 27.98 -16.37
C ASP A 62 -30.47 26.48 -16.18
N GLN A 63 -29.90 26.09 -15.03
CA GLN A 63 -29.51 24.70 -14.69
C GLN A 63 -28.46 24.07 -15.62
N ARG A 64 -27.73 24.89 -16.38
CA ARG A 64 -26.59 24.41 -17.19
C ARG A 64 -25.49 23.87 -16.28
N VAL A 65 -24.76 22.88 -16.79
CA VAL A 65 -23.65 22.27 -16.04
C VAL A 65 -22.51 23.28 -15.92
N THR A 66 -22.05 23.52 -14.69
CA THR A 66 -20.88 24.37 -14.42
C THR A 66 -19.63 23.73 -15.03
N PRO A 67 -18.85 24.48 -15.85
CA PRO A 67 -17.62 23.96 -16.44
C PRO A 67 -16.61 23.57 -15.36
N ILE A 68 -15.78 22.57 -15.65
CA ILE A 68 -14.78 22.07 -14.68
C ILE A 68 -13.60 23.06 -14.62
N GLY A 69 -13.19 23.44 -13.41
CA GLY A 69 -12.00 24.27 -13.21
C GLY A 69 -10.69 23.51 -13.48
N ALA A 70 -9.64 24.22 -13.87
CA ALA A 70 -8.33 23.61 -14.19
C ALA A 70 -7.74 22.79 -13.02
N GLY A 71 -7.94 23.23 -11.78
CA GLY A 71 -7.50 22.49 -10.59
C GLY A 71 -8.25 21.16 -10.40
N GLN A 72 -9.55 21.15 -10.65
CA GLN A 72 -10.38 19.95 -10.59
C GLN A 72 -9.98 18.96 -11.70
N LEU A 73 -9.77 19.45 -12.93
CA LEU A 73 -9.26 18.61 -14.03
C LEU A 73 -7.93 17.93 -13.68
N LYS A 74 -6.96 18.70 -13.15
CA LYS A 74 -5.67 18.15 -12.71
C LYS A 74 -5.80 17.08 -11.62
N ARG A 75 -6.76 17.23 -10.70
CA ARG A 75 -7.03 16.20 -9.67
C ARG A 75 -7.63 14.93 -10.28
N LEU A 76 -8.60 15.07 -11.18
CA LEU A 76 -9.22 13.93 -11.88
C LEU A 76 -8.18 13.12 -12.66
N GLU A 77 -7.29 13.80 -13.39
CA GLU A 77 -6.22 13.16 -14.14
C GLU A 77 -5.24 12.41 -13.21
N LYS A 78 -4.84 13.02 -12.10
CA LYS A 78 -4.01 12.35 -11.08
C LYS A 78 -4.70 11.11 -10.52
N HIS A 79 -5.99 11.21 -10.19
CA HIS A 79 -6.76 10.07 -9.68
C HIS A 79 -6.86 8.94 -10.70
N ARG A 80 -7.03 9.26 -11.98
CA ARG A 80 -7.00 8.28 -13.07
C ARG A 80 -5.66 7.55 -13.13
N ILE A 81 -4.54 8.29 -13.10
CA ILE A 81 -3.20 7.71 -13.13
C ILE A 81 -2.98 6.78 -11.92
N TYR A 82 -3.44 7.18 -10.73
CA TYR A 82 -3.35 6.32 -9.55
C TYR A 82 -4.18 5.06 -9.68
N ALA A 83 -5.42 5.16 -10.18
CA ALA A 83 -6.28 4.00 -10.40
C ALA A 83 -5.67 3.02 -11.40
N GLU A 84 -5.12 3.51 -12.52
CA GLU A 84 -4.45 2.68 -13.53
C GLU A 84 -3.25 1.93 -12.92
N LYS A 85 -2.42 2.62 -12.13
CA LYS A 85 -1.27 2.02 -11.44
C LYS A 85 -1.70 0.95 -10.43
N ILE A 86 -2.70 1.25 -9.60
CA ILE A 86 -3.21 0.29 -8.60
C ILE A 86 -3.71 -0.97 -9.30
N LEU A 87 -4.49 -0.82 -10.37
CA LEU A 87 -5.00 -1.95 -11.14
C LEU A 87 -3.87 -2.78 -11.77
N GLN A 88 -2.85 -2.13 -12.33
CA GLN A 88 -1.68 -2.80 -12.88
C GLN A 88 -0.96 -3.62 -11.80
N THR A 89 -0.63 -3.01 -10.66
CA THR A 89 0.08 -3.68 -9.57
C THR A 89 -0.71 -4.87 -9.01
N VAL A 90 -2.03 -4.74 -8.86
CA VAL A 90 -2.88 -5.85 -8.40
C VAL A 90 -2.88 -7.01 -9.42
N LYS A 91 -2.95 -6.71 -10.72
CA LYS A 91 -2.87 -7.74 -11.77
C LYS A 91 -1.53 -8.47 -11.75
N GLU A 92 -0.43 -7.73 -11.63
CA GLU A 92 0.94 -8.29 -11.57
C GLU A 92 1.13 -9.19 -10.34
N MET A 93 0.67 -8.74 -9.17
CA MET A 93 0.74 -9.53 -7.94
C MET A 93 -0.07 -10.83 -8.06
N ASN A 94 -1.30 -10.75 -8.56
CA ASN A 94 -2.15 -11.92 -8.78
C ASN A 94 -1.52 -12.90 -9.77
N PHE A 95 -0.91 -12.40 -10.85
CA PHE A 95 -0.18 -13.21 -11.80
C PHE A 95 1.01 -13.91 -11.14
N ALA A 96 1.80 -13.20 -10.33
CA ALA A 96 2.95 -13.77 -9.63
C ALA A 96 2.55 -14.92 -8.69
N ILE A 97 1.46 -14.76 -7.93
CA ILE A 97 0.92 -15.80 -7.04
C ILE A 97 0.52 -17.05 -7.85
N LYS A 98 -0.27 -16.86 -8.91
CA LYS A 98 -0.70 -17.96 -9.80
C LYS A 98 0.50 -18.68 -10.43
N ARG A 99 1.46 -17.90 -10.95
CA ARG A 99 2.69 -18.45 -11.56
C ARG A 99 3.48 -19.28 -10.56
N ARG A 100 3.66 -18.80 -9.32
CA ARG A 100 4.37 -19.53 -8.27
C ARG A 100 3.70 -20.86 -7.96
N ALA A 101 2.38 -20.86 -7.79
CA ALA A 101 1.60 -22.07 -7.54
C ALA A 101 1.76 -23.09 -8.68
N ASN A 102 1.67 -22.63 -9.93
CA ASN A 102 1.85 -23.50 -11.10
C ASN A 102 3.27 -24.08 -11.19
N LEU A 103 4.30 -23.27 -10.94
CA LEU A 103 5.69 -23.74 -10.94
C LEU A 103 5.95 -24.76 -9.82
N GLN A 104 5.30 -24.61 -8.66
CA GLN A 104 5.42 -25.57 -7.58
C GLN A 104 4.76 -26.91 -7.95
N LYS A 105 3.55 -26.88 -8.50
CA LYS A 105 2.87 -28.08 -9.01
C LYS A 105 3.71 -28.81 -10.07
N GLN A 106 4.24 -28.08 -11.05
CA GLN A 106 5.11 -28.65 -12.08
C GLN A 106 6.39 -29.28 -11.51
N ARG A 107 6.96 -28.72 -10.43
CA ARG A 107 8.13 -29.32 -9.76
C ARG A 107 7.75 -30.62 -9.05
N GLU A 108 6.61 -30.64 -8.38
CA GLU A 108 6.10 -31.83 -7.69
C GLU A 108 5.75 -32.95 -8.69
N GLU A 109 5.08 -32.62 -9.79
CA GLU A 109 4.78 -33.54 -10.90
C GLU A 109 6.06 -34.12 -11.51
N LYS A 110 7.03 -33.27 -11.85
CA LYS A 110 8.34 -33.73 -12.36
C LYS A 110 9.06 -34.63 -11.36
N GLN A 111 9.02 -34.32 -10.07
CA GLN A 111 9.63 -35.19 -9.05
C GLN A 111 8.93 -36.55 -8.99
N LYS A 112 7.60 -36.59 -9.09
CA LYS A 112 6.83 -37.84 -9.15
C LYS A 112 7.18 -38.65 -10.40
N GLU A 113 7.20 -38.02 -11.58
CA GLU A 113 7.62 -38.67 -12.84
C GLU A 113 9.04 -39.25 -12.74
N ILE A 114 9.98 -38.52 -12.13
CA ILE A 114 11.35 -39.00 -11.92
C ILE A 114 11.38 -40.18 -10.94
N LEU A 115 10.52 -40.20 -9.91
CA LEU A 115 10.44 -41.31 -8.97
C LEU A 115 9.79 -42.55 -9.60
N GLU A 116 8.74 -42.36 -10.39
CA GLU A 116 8.03 -43.44 -11.09
C GLU A 116 8.88 -44.06 -12.22
N SER A 117 9.68 -43.25 -12.91
CA SER A 117 10.62 -43.75 -13.93
C SER A 117 11.85 -44.46 -13.35
N LYS A 118 12.14 -44.32 -12.05
CA LYS A 118 13.26 -45.02 -11.42
C LYS A 118 12.96 -46.51 -11.29
N LEU A 119 13.98 -47.32 -11.54
CA LEU A 119 13.93 -48.76 -11.34
C LEU A 119 13.74 -49.12 -9.86
N LYS A 120 13.13 -50.29 -9.63
CA LYS A 120 12.91 -50.83 -8.28
C LYS A 120 14.24 -50.95 -7.52
N PRO A 121 14.26 -50.64 -6.21
CA PRO A 121 15.46 -50.79 -5.39
C PRO A 121 15.86 -52.28 -5.28
N LYS A 122 17.16 -52.54 -5.19
CA LYS A 122 17.73 -53.91 -5.12
C LYS A 122 18.53 -54.13 -3.82
N GLY A 123 18.81 -55.40 -3.50
CA GLY A 123 19.76 -55.79 -2.46
C GLY A 123 19.32 -55.47 -1.03
N HIS A 124 20.22 -54.91 -0.23
CA HIS A 124 20.04 -54.63 1.21
C HIS A 124 18.84 -53.72 1.53
N LEU A 125 18.43 -52.87 0.57
CA LEU A 125 17.25 -52.01 0.70
C LEU A 125 15.93 -52.81 0.77
N LEU A 126 15.86 -54.01 0.18
CA LEU A 126 14.69 -54.88 0.31
C LEU A 126 14.63 -55.55 1.69
N LEU A 127 15.78 -55.97 2.21
CA LEU A 127 15.90 -56.66 3.50
C LEU A 127 15.59 -55.74 4.68
N SER A 128 16.05 -54.48 4.63
CA SER A 128 15.85 -53.49 5.70
C SER A 128 14.39 -53.00 5.85
N GLY A 129 13.57 -53.13 4.81
CA GLY A 129 12.13 -52.83 4.86
C GLY A 129 11.29 -53.98 5.41
N HIS A 130 11.75 -55.23 5.23
CA HIS A 130 11.10 -56.44 5.74
C HIS A 130 11.24 -56.58 7.26
N ILE A 131 12.43 -56.27 7.80
CA ILE A 131 12.74 -56.32 9.24
C ILE A 131 11.94 -55.30 10.06
N ARG A 132 11.55 -54.15 9.47
CA ARG A 132 10.76 -53.10 10.15
C ARG A 132 9.25 -53.37 10.22
N LYS A 133 8.77 -54.46 9.61
CA LYS A 133 7.35 -54.86 9.59
C LYS A 133 7.03 -56.04 10.53
N MET A 134 8.04 -56.65 11.15
CA MET A 134 7.90 -57.58 12.28
C MET A 134 7.96 -56.79 13.58
#